data_AF-A0A497F4H0-F1
#
_entry.id   AF-A0A497F4H0-F1
#
_cell.length_a   1.000
_cell.length_b   1.000
_cell.length_c   1.000
_cell.angle_alpha   90.00
_cell.angle_beta   90.00
_cell.angle_gamma   90.00
#
_symmetry.space_group_name_H-M   'P 1'
#
loop_
_entity.id
_entity.type
_entity.pdbx_description
1 polymer ?
#
loop_
_entity_poly.entity_id
_entity_poly.type
_entity_poly.pdbx_seq_one_letter_code
_entity_poly.pdbx_strand_id
1 'polypeptide(L)'
;MGLLDREVTFLGITMELRYWILGLIFLALAILGIVLRELYSSPIVDILSATLTLVGTVLSVMTWITGSTKKQISTLTSKVDELRLDIISELRAMRRILEEIRDLTRGSR
;
A
#
# COMPACT_ATOMS: atom_id res chain seq x y z
N MET A 1 -1.52 -19.32 -5.63
CA MET A 1 -1.69 -18.19 -4.68
C MET A 1 -1.45 -18.74 -3.29
N GLY A 2 -0.36 -18.33 -2.63
CA GLY A 2 -0.02 -18.84 -1.30
C GLY A 2 -0.92 -18.22 -0.22
N LEU A 3 -1.13 -18.94 0.89
CA LEU A 3 -1.93 -18.46 2.04
C LEU A 3 -1.48 -17.08 2.58
N LEU A 4 -0.21 -16.72 2.37
CA LEU A 4 0.43 -15.48 2.83
C LEU A 4 0.11 -14.23 1.98
N ASP A 5 -0.40 -14.41 0.75
CA ASP A 5 -0.80 -13.31 -0.14
C ASP A 5 -2.28 -12.92 0.07
N ARG A 6 -2.97 -13.58 1.01
CA ARG A 6 -4.37 -13.30 1.31
C ARG A 6 -4.48 -11.92 1.94
N GLU A 7 -5.35 -11.07 1.41
CA GLU A 7 -5.61 -9.76 2.01
C GLU A 7 -6.42 -9.91 3.30
N VAL A 8 -6.04 -9.14 4.32
CA VAL A 8 -6.75 -9.07 5.60
C VAL A 8 -6.97 -7.61 5.97
N THR A 9 -8.22 -7.28 6.32
CA THR A 9 -8.60 -5.96 6.82
C THR A 9 -8.71 -6.03 8.34
N PHE A 10 -7.92 -5.24 9.04
CA PHE A 10 -8.00 -5.16 10.49
C PHE A 10 -7.66 -3.73 10.94
N LEU A 11 -8.47 -3.18 11.85
CA LEU A 11 -8.42 -1.77 12.28
C LEU A 11 -8.43 -0.75 11.13
N GLY A 12 -9.23 -1.01 10.09
CA GLY A 12 -9.37 -0.11 8.92
C GLY A 12 -8.21 -0.13 7.93
N ILE A 13 -7.13 -0.87 8.22
CA ILE A 13 -5.99 -1.03 7.31
C ILE A 13 -6.13 -2.39 6.60
N THR A 14 -6.20 -2.35 5.26
CA THR A 14 -6.23 -3.56 4.44
C THR A 14 -4.84 -3.80 3.87
N MET A 15 -4.20 -4.91 4.23
CA MET A 15 -2.89 -5.30 3.74
C MET A 15 -2.79 -6.82 3.62
N GLU A 16 -1.79 -7.31 2.88
CA GLU A 16 -1.56 -8.75 2.76
C GLU A 16 -1.16 -9.37 4.11
N LEU A 17 -1.59 -10.60 4.34
CA LEU A 17 -1.38 -11.35 5.58
C LEU A 17 0.12 -11.39 5.98
N ARG A 18 1.03 -11.51 5.02
CA ARG A 18 2.48 -11.47 5.27
C ARG A 18 2.95 -10.21 5.99
N TYR A 19 2.43 -9.03 5.61
CA TYR A 19 2.78 -7.75 6.24
C TYR A 19 2.13 -7.61 7.61
N TRP A 20 0.92 -8.15 7.77
CA TRP A 20 0.24 -8.26 9.06
C TRP A 20 1.04 -9.09 10.07
N ILE A 21 1.48 -10.28 9.65
CA ILE A 21 2.27 -11.20 10.47
C ILE A 21 3.63 -10.56 10.82
N LEU A 22 4.34 -9.97 9.85
CA LEU A 22 5.61 -9.29 10.13
C LEU A 22 5.44 -8.15 11.14
N GLY A 23 4.40 -7.31 10.98
CA GLY A 23 4.12 -6.22 11.90
C GLY A 23 3.86 -6.72 13.33
N LEU A 24 3.07 -7.79 13.48
CA LEU A 24 2.85 -8.44 14.78
C LEU A 24 4.12 -9.01 15.40
N ILE A 25 5.02 -9.60 14.60
CA ILE A 25 6.31 -10.09 15.08
C ILE A 25 7.16 -8.94 15.62
N PHE A 26 7.26 -7.82 14.89
CA PHE A 26 8.02 -6.67 15.34
C PHE A 26 7.42 -6.00 16.58
N LEU A 27 6.09 -5.95 16.67
CA LEU A 27 5.40 -5.47 17.85
C LEU A 27 5.66 -6.37 19.07
N ALA A 28 5.64 -7.69 18.90
CA ALA A 28 5.96 -8.63 19.97
C ALA A 28 7.41 -8.47 20.46
N LEU A 29 8.36 -8.22 19.55
CA LEU A 29 9.75 -7.92 19.90
C LEU A 29 9.87 -6.60 20.70
N ALA A 30 9.08 -5.59 20.35
CA ALA A 30 9.07 -4.33 21.10
C ALA A 30 8.52 -4.54 22.52
N ILE A 31 7.45 -5.31 22.68
CA ILE A 31 6.88 -5.66 23.99
C ILE A 31 7.88 -6.47 24.82
N LEU A 32 8.59 -7.42 24.20
CA LEU A 32 9.67 -8.17 24.85
C LEU A 32 10.77 -7.26 25.41
N GLY A 33 11.14 -6.21 24.67
CA GLY A 33 12.07 -5.19 25.14
C GLY A 33 11.57 -4.53 26.43
N ILE A 34 10.33 -4.07 26.45
CA ILE A 34 9.71 -3.47 27.64
C ILE A 34 9.69 -4.44 28.82
N VAL A 35 9.31 -5.70 28.59
CA VAL A 35 9.26 -6.74 29.62
C VAL A 35 10.65 -7.03 30.21
N LEU A 36 11.68 -7.11 29.36
CA LEU A 36 13.07 -7.31 29.79
C LEU A 36 13.57 -6.17 30.68
N ARG A 37 13.17 -4.93 30.36
CA ARG A 37 13.50 -3.74 31.15
C ARG A 37 12.91 -3.81 32.56
N GLU A 38 11.64 -4.19 32.67
CA GLU A 38 10.93 -4.27 33.95
C GLU A 38 11.42 -5.44 34.84
N LEU A 39 11.82 -6.56 34.23
CA LEU A 39 12.30 -7.74 34.97
C LEU A 39 13.75 -7.64 35.44
N TYR A 40 14.59 -6.85 34.76
CA TYR A 40 16.03 -6.78 35.03
C TYR A 40 16.52 -5.32 35.04
N SER A 41 16.70 -4.74 36.24
CA SER A 41 17.22 -3.38 36.43
C SER A 41 18.76 -3.32 36.34
N SER A 42 19.31 -3.73 35.20
CA SER A 42 20.75 -3.58 34.91
C SER A 42 20.95 -2.50 33.86
N PRO A 43 21.91 -1.56 34.02
CA PRO A 43 22.13 -0.48 33.06
C PRO A 43 22.36 -0.96 31.63
N ILE A 44 22.99 -2.14 31.47
CA ILE A 44 23.24 -2.77 30.17
C ILE A 44 21.92 -3.28 29.56
N VAL A 45 21.07 -3.88 30.39
CA VAL A 45 19.78 -4.43 29.97
C VAL A 45 18.80 -3.29 29.66
N ASP A 46 18.86 -2.17 30.37
CA ASP A 46 18.07 -0.97 30.10
C ASP A 46 18.38 -0.36 28.72
N ILE A 47 19.66 -0.27 28.36
CA ILE A 47 20.07 0.28 27.04
C ILE A 47 19.66 -0.68 25.91
N LEU A 48 19.88 -1.98 26.09
CA LEU A 48 19.51 -2.99 25.10
C LEU A 48 17.99 -3.07 24.92
N SER A 49 17.22 -3.07 26.01
CA SER A 49 15.76 -3.10 25.96
C SER A 49 15.18 -1.84 25.31
N ALA A 50 15.70 -0.66 25.62
CA ALA A 50 15.28 0.59 24.98
C ALA A 50 15.54 0.56 23.46
N THR A 51 16.71 0.06 23.05
CA THR A 51 17.08 -0.08 21.64
C THR A 51 16.18 -1.08 20.92
N LEU A 52 15.92 -2.24 21.55
CA LEU A 52 15.05 -3.28 20.99
C LEU A 52 13.62 -2.79 20.83
N THR A 53 13.12 -2.05 21.82
CA THR A 53 11.78 -1.45 21.81
C THR A 53 11.66 -0.44 20.68
N LEU A 54 12.65 0.44 20.54
CA LEU A 54 12.64 1.50 19.52
C LEU A 54 12.73 0.90 18.11
N VAL A 55 13.65 -0.04 17.88
CA VAL A 55 13.81 -0.72 16.59
C VAL A 55 12.57 -1.54 16.24
N GLY A 56 12.02 -2.31 17.18
CA GLY A 56 10.81 -3.11 16.96
C GLY A 56 9.59 -2.24 16.62
N THR A 57 9.43 -1.10 17.31
CA THR A 57 8.33 -0.17 17.03
C THR A 57 8.48 0.47 15.64
N VAL A 58 9.67 0.95 15.28
CA VAL A 58 9.94 1.56 13.97
C VAL A 58 9.70 0.56 12.84
N LEU A 59 10.21 -0.67 12.97
CA LEU A 59 10.01 -1.72 11.96
C LEU A 59 8.55 -2.13 11.83
N SER A 60 7.80 -2.21 12.95
CA SER A 60 6.36 -2.49 12.93
C SER A 60 5.60 -1.41 12.15
N VAL A 61 5.85 -0.13 12.47
CA VAL A 61 5.22 1.01 11.80
C VAL A 61 5.58 1.04 10.31
N MET A 62 6.86 0.87 9.95
CA MET A 62 7.29 0.82 8.57
C MET A 62 6.65 -0.33 7.79
N THR A 63 6.45 -1.49 8.42
CA THR A 63 5.80 -2.65 7.79
C THR A 63 4.34 -2.35 7.46
N TRP A 64 3.61 -1.74 8.39
CA TRP A 64 2.22 -1.36 8.17
C TRP A 64 2.08 -0.25 7.11
N ILE A 65 2.96 0.75 7.15
CA ILE A 65 3.00 1.80 6.12
C ILE A 65 3.29 1.18 4.75
N THR A 66 4.31 0.33 4.64
CA THR A 66 4.70 -0.29 3.36
C THR A 66 3.59 -1.20 2.82
N GLY A 67 2.94 -1.97 3.69
CA GLY A 67 1.80 -2.81 3.33
C GLY A 67 0.60 -2.00 2.81
N SER A 68 0.31 -0.86 3.44
CA SER A 68 -0.74 0.07 3.00
C SER A 68 -0.39 0.78 1.68
N THR A 69 0.84 1.30 1.57
CA THR A 69 1.30 2.07 0.41
C THR A 69 1.34 1.22 -0.87
N LYS A 70 1.76 -0.04 -0.79
CA LYS A 70 1.70 -0.96 -1.95
C LYS A 70 0.29 -1.06 -2.53
N LYS A 71 -0.73 -1.15 -1.66
CA LYS A 71 -2.13 -1.23 -2.08
C LYS A 71 -2.63 0.09 -2.66
N GLN A 72 -2.25 1.22 -2.08
CA GLN A 72 -2.61 2.54 -2.61
C GLN A 72 -2.01 2.78 -3.99
N ILE A 73 -0.74 2.42 -4.19
CA ILE A 73 -0.07 2.54 -5.50
C ILE A 73 -0.74 1.63 -6.53
N SER A 74 -1.03 0.37 -6.19
CA SER A 74 -1.76 -0.55 -7.08
C SER A 74 -3.12 0.00 -7.51
N THR A 75 -3.89 0.55 -6.57
CA THR A 75 -5.21 1.14 -6.85
C THR A 75 -5.10 2.42 -7.67
N LEU A 76 -4.04 3.20 -7.47
CA LEU A 76 -3.78 4.41 -8.25
C LEU A 76 -3.40 4.04 -9.69
N THR A 77 -2.54 3.04 -9.88
CA THR A 77 -2.18 2.53 -11.20
C THR A 77 -3.40 2.01 -11.96
N SER A 78 -4.28 1.25 -11.31
CA SER A 78 -5.50 0.76 -11.97
C SER A 78 -6.43 1.89 -12.41
N LYS A 79 -6.60 2.92 -11.55
CA LYS A 79 -7.38 4.11 -11.90
C LYS A 79 -6.76 4.93 -13.04
N VAL A 80 -5.43 5.01 -13.09
CA VAL A 80 -4.71 5.67 -14.19
C VAL A 80 -4.88 4.91 -15.50
N ASP A 81 -4.87 3.58 -15.47
CA ASP A 81 -5.14 2.75 -16.65
C ASP A 81 -6.59 2.88 -17.14
N GLU A 82 -7.57 2.96 -16.23
CA GLU A 82 -8.97 3.26 -16.56
C GLU A 82 -9.11 4.64 -17.23
N LEU A 83 -8.52 5.68 -16.63
CA LEU A 83 -8.48 7.03 -17.20
C LEU A 83 -7.86 7.05 -18.60
N ARG A 84 -6.80 6.26 -18.82
CA ARG A 84 -6.17 6.14 -20.13
C ARG A 84 -7.11 5.51 -21.16
N LEU A 85 -7.87 4.49 -20.78
CA LEU A 85 -8.83 3.84 -21.67
C LEU A 85 -9.98 4.80 -22.03
N ASP A 86 -10.48 5.57 -21.08
CA ASP A 86 -11.52 6.57 -21.30
C ASP A 86 -11.07 7.66 -22.27
N ILE A 87 -9.86 8.22 -22.07
CA ILE A 87 -9.30 9.24 -22.99
C ILE A 87 -9.16 8.69 -24.42
N ILE A 88 -8.71 7.45 -24.58
CA ILE A 88 -8.61 6.82 -25.91
C ILE A 88 -9.99 6.65 -26.56
N SER A 89 -11.02 6.37 -25.75
CA SER A 89 -12.40 6.21 -26.24
C SER A 89 -12.98 7.55 -26.71
N GLU A 90 -12.78 8.62 -25.94
CA GLU A 90 -13.23 9.97 -26.30
C GLU A 90 -12.49 10.53 -27.52
N LEU A 91 -11.17 10.34 -27.60
CA LEU A 91 -10.41 10.74 -28.79
C LEU A 91 -10.88 10.02 -30.05
N ARG A 92 -11.28 8.75 -29.95
CA ARG A 92 -11.90 8.01 -31.06
C ARG A 92 -13.26 8.59 -31.43
N ALA A 93 -14.08 8.97 -30.45
CA ALA A 93 -15.38 9.59 -30.70
C ALA A 93 -15.21 10.95 -31.39
N MET A 94 -14.31 11.81 -30.90
CA MET A 94 -13.99 13.10 -31.54
C MET A 94 -13.49 12.92 -32.98
N ARG A 95 -12.66 11.90 -33.23
CA ARG A 95 -12.16 11.64 -34.59
C ARG A 95 -13.29 11.25 -35.55
N ARG A 96 -14.27 10.45 -35.11
CA ARG A 96 -15.45 10.12 -35.92
C ARG A 96 -16.30 11.35 -36.21
N ILE A 97 -16.53 12.19 -35.21
CA ILE A 97 -17.29 13.44 -35.39
C ILE A 97 -16.59 14.35 -36.41
N LEU A 98 -15.26 14.48 -36.32
CA LEU A 98 -14.48 15.25 -37.31
C LEU A 98 -14.55 14.66 -38.72
N GLU A 99 -14.56 13.33 -38.84
CA GLU A 99 -14.74 12.64 -40.12
C GLU A 99 -16.15 12.85 -40.69
N GLU A 100 -17.20 12.76 -39.87
CA GLU A 100 -18.57 13.08 -40.28
C GLU A 100 -18.71 14.53 -40.74
N ILE A 101 -18.15 15.49 -40.01
CA ILE A 101 -18.16 16.91 -40.41
C ILE A 101 -17.43 17.11 -41.75
N ARG A 102 -16.27 16.46 -41.92
CA ARG A 102 -15.48 16.51 -43.16
C ARG A 102 -16.25 15.92 -44.34
N ASP A 103 -16.93 14.81 -44.14
CA ASP A 103 -17.66 14.13 -45.20
C ASP A 103 -18.94 14.90 -45.57
N LEU A 104 -19.62 15.50 -44.59
CA LEU A 104 -20.74 16.44 -44.83
C LEU A 104 -20.30 17.68 -45.63
N THR A 105 -19.13 18.25 -45.35
CA THR A 105 -18.61 19.40 -46.10
C THR A 105 -18.13 19.03 -47.51
N ARG A 106 -17.74 17.77 -47.76
CA ARG A 106 -17.37 17.29 -49.11
C ARG A 106 -18.56 16.83 -49.96
N GLY A 107 -19.61 16.29 -49.35
CA GLY A 107 -20.83 15.84 -50.04
C GLY A 107 -21.81 16.96 -50.39
N SER A 108 -21.62 18.17 -49.89
CA SER A 108 -22.47 19.34 -50.12
C SER A 108 -22.09 20.15 -51.38
N ARG A 109 -21.64 19.47 -52.46
CA ARG A 109 -21.35 20.09 -53.76
C ARG A 109 -22.15 19.44 -54.87
#